data_AF-J7XFU1-F1
#
_entry.id   AF-J7XFU1-F1
#
_cell.length_a   1.000
_cell.length_b   1.000
_cell.length_c   1.000
_cell.angle_alpha   90.00
_cell.angle_beta   90.00
_cell.angle_gamma   90.00
#
_symmetry.space_group_name_H-M   'P 1'
#
loop_
_entity.id
_entity.type
_entity.pdbx_description
1 polymer ?
#
loop_
_entity_poly.entity_id
_entity_poly.type
_entity_poly.pdbx_seq_one_letter_code
_entity_poly.pdbx_strand_id
1 'polypeptide(L)'
;MDINNLIIENMDNPHELERMYRKDPKAFKKSFSQAWAQNPDSQVLGAWYERLHFKETANIEKSSLFQKGFLFMGILAILAGLSTRIIFHFVEQEAIAPINLAFGVTPFIAAYFIYNNTPKKSIIYFLAALFLISGFYLNTLPLNYKDSIILAYLHFPIFLWVLVGLAFTGNEYSKGSTRLAYIKFNLEYCILYASMAVSGMVLAALTMQLFRFVDLNIEDFYFSNVVLFGAAALAIVAAYLVSMNLKLAKNITPYIAKIFSPLVLITLLLYLITVIWVGKNPFLDRNFLIVFNGILLGVLAVTIFSIIESDSDEKKNISDYINFALIVLALIIDSVALSAIVFRLSSYGITPNRLAALGVNILIWANLIWIMLSYMRFLQNKSGPSTIQDAVTKYLPVYGFWAAFVIFTFPIIFN
;
A
#
# COMPACT_ATOMS: atom_id res chain seq x y z
N MET A 1 -45.07 -25.40 19.17
CA MET A 1 -44.63 -24.77 20.43
C MET A 1 -44.28 -23.34 20.12
N ASP A 2 -44.99 -22.40 20.73
CA ASP A 2 -44.77 -20.97 20.51
C ASP A 2 -43.38 -20.58 21.03
N ILE A 3 -42.56 -19.92 20.21
CA ILE A 3 -41.19 -19.50 20.58
C ILE A 3 -41.21 -18.60 21.82
N ASN A 4 -42.32 -17.91 22.07
CA ASN A 4 -42.57 -17.12 23.26
C ASN A 4 -42.43 -17.93 24.56
N ASN A 5 -43.02 -19.13 24.61
CA ASN A 5 -42.92 -19.99 25.78
C ASN A 5 -41.49 -20.46 26.01
N LEU A 6 -40.74 -20.71 24.93
CA LEU A 6 -39.35 -21.16 25.03
C LEU A 6 -38.40 -20.09 25.59
N ILE A 7 -38.63 -18.80 25.29
CA ILE A 7 -37.83 -17.70 25.87
C ILE A 7 -38.12 -17.55 27.36
N ILE A 8 -39.38 -17.70 27.77
CA ILE A 8 -39.79 -17.61 29.18
C ILE A 8 -39.29 -18.84 29.96
N GLU A 9 -39.39 -20.05 29.38
CA GLU A 9 -38.87 -21.29 29.97
C GLU A 9 -37.35 -21.27 30.16
N ASN A 10 -36.61 -20.54 29.33
CA ASN A 10 -35.15 -20.42 29.39
C ASN A 10 -34.67 -19.04 29.88
N MET A 11 -35.52 -18.32 30.60
CA MET A 11 -35.26 -16.94 31.02
C MET A 11 -33.99 -16.83 31.89
N ASP A 12 -33.68 -17.85 32.69
CA ASP A 12 -32.49 -17.91 33.54
C ASP A 12 -31.31 -18.67 32.90
N ASN A 13 -31.40 -19.01 31.61
CA ASN A 13 -30.37 -19.74 30.87
C ASN A 13 -29.80 -18.89 29.72
N PRO A 14 -28.76 -18.06 29.99
CA PRO A 14 -28.16 -17.19 28.99
C PRO A 14 -27.61 -17.93 27.75
N HIS A 15 -27.17 -19.19 27.93
CA HIS A 15 -26.58 -19.98 26.84
C HIS A 15 -27.64 -20.36 25.79
N GLU A 16 -28.80 -20.84 26.22
CA GLU A 16 -29.89 -21.21 25.31
C GLU A 16 -30.52 -19.98 24.65
N LEU A 17 -30.64 -18.86 25.37
CA LEU A 17 -31.10 -17.59 24.77
C LEU A 17 -30.16 -17.10 23.65
N GLU A 18 -28.83 -17.17 23.84
CA GLU A 18 -27.88 -16.82 22.77
C GLU A 18 -27.93 -17.83 21.62
N ARG A 19 -28.10 -19.13 21.90
CA ARG A 19 -28.28 -20.15 20.86
C ARG A 19 -29.53 -19.89 20.01
N MET A 20 -30.66 -19.55 20.64
CA MET A 20 -31.91 -19.20 19.95
C MET A 20 -31.74 -17.94 19.11
N TYR A 21 -31.09 -16.90 19.64
CA TYR A 21 -30.77 -15.68 18.90
C TYR A 21 -29.87 -15.95 17.68
N ARG A 22 -28.84 -16.80 17.81
CA ARG A 22 -27.93 -17.16 16.71
C ARG A 22 -28.61 -17.98 15.62
N LYS A 23 -29.58 -18.82 16.00
CA LYS A 23 -30.33 -19.66 15.06
C LYS A 23 -31.30 -18.84 14.20
N ASP A 24 -32.05 -17.92 14.81
CA ASP A 24 -32.94 -17.01 14.09
C ASP A 24 -33.09 -15.65 14.81
N PRO A 25 -32.27 -14.65 14.45
CA PRO A 25 -32.30 -13.34 15.08
C PRO A 25 -33.62 -12.59 14.92
N LYS A 26 -34.34 -12.82 13.81
CA LYS A 26 -35.59 -12.09 13.51
C LYS A 26 -36.74 -12.65 14.30
N ALA A 27 -36.87 -13.97 14.34
CA ALA A 27 -37.89 -14.64 15.16
C ALA A 27 -37.68 -14.37 16.65
N PHE A 28 -36.43 -14.45 17.12
CA PHE A 28 -36.09 -14.16 18.52
C PHE A 28 -36.49 -12.75 18.94
N LYS A 29 -36.13 -11.72 18.15
CA LYS A 29 -36.51 -10.31 18.43
C LYS A 29 -38.02 -10.10 18.52
N LYS A 30 -38.80 -10.77 17.66
CA LYS A 30 -40.26 -10.65 17.62
C LYS A 30 -40.91 -11.28 18.87
N SER A 31 -40.39 -12.41 19.33
CA SER A 31 -40.89 -13.12 20.52
C SER A 31 -40.38 -12.54 21.83
N PHE A 32 -39.18 -11.95 21.82
CA PHE A 32 -38.55 -11.36 22.99
C PHE A 32 -39.35 -10.19 23.58
N SER A 33 -39.97 -9.35 22.74
CA SER A 33 -40.77 -8.20 23.20
C SER A 33 -41.96 -8.63 24.07
N GLN A 34 -42.56 -9.79 23.77
CA GLN A 34 -43.65 -10.36 24.56
C GLN A 34 -43.15 -11.00 25.85
N ALA A 35 -42.02 -11.72 25.81
CA ALA A 35 -41.41 -12.32 27.00
C ALA A 35 -40.94 -11.26 28.02
N TRP A 36 -40.37 -10.15 27.53
CA TRP A 36 -39.96 -9.01 28.35
C TRP A 36 -41.16 -8.30 29.00
N ALA A 37 -42.24 -8.08 28.25
CA ALA A 37 -43.46 -7.45 28.79
C ALA A 37 -44.11 -8.25 29.93
N GLN A 38 -43.95 -9.58 29.93
CA GLN A 38 -44.48 -10.47 30.96
C GLN A 38 -43.56 -10.62 32.18
N ASN A 39 -42.24 -10.39 32.03
CA ASN A 39 -41.24 -10.59 33.08
C ASN A 39 -40.20 -9.45 33.13
N PRO A 40 -40.62 -8.21 33.45
CA PRO A 40 -39.72 -7.05 33.45
C PRO A 40 -38.65 -7.09 34.56
N ASP A 41 -38.85 -7.89 35.61
CA ASP A 41 -37.93 -7.99 36.75
C ASP A 41 -36.73 -8.93 36.51
N SER A 42 -36.71 -9.67 35.38
CA SER A 42 -35.60 -10.58 35.08
C SER A 42 -34.34 -9.82 34.65
N GLN A 43 -33.24 -10.02 35.39
CA GLN A 43 -31.95 -9.43 35.05
C GLN A 43 -31.39 -9.92 33.71
N VAL A 44 -31.62 -11.20 33.37
CA VAL A 44 -31.12 -11.78 32.12
C VAL A 44 -31.86 -11.19 30.92
N LEU A 45 -33.20 -11.07 31.00
CA LEU A 45 -33.96 -10.37 29.96
C LEU A 45 -33.64 -8.88 29.93
N GLY A 46 -33.37 -8.23 31.06
CA GLY A 46 -32.93 -6.83 31.10
C GLY A 46 -31.64 -6.61 30.32
N ALA A 47 -30.64 -7.48 30.50
CA ALA A 47 -29.40 -7.45 29.72
C ALA A 47 -29.64 -7.69 28.21
N TRP A 48 -30.57 -8.59 27.86
CA TRP A 48 -30.96 -8.80 26.47
C TRP A 48 -31.74 -7.63 25.88
N TYR A 49 -32.59 -6.97 26.67
CA TYR A 49 -33.35 -5.80 26.24
C TYR A 49 -32.39 -4.70 25.84
N GLU A 50 -31.42 -4.39 26.70
CA GLU A 50 -30.32 -3.49 26.38
C GLU A 50 -29.55 -3.99 25.16
N ARG A 51 -29.07 -5.24 25.11
CA ARG A 51 -28.35 -5.77 23.92
C ARG A 51 -29.11 -5.60 22.59
N LEU A 52 -30.44 -5.71 22.60
CA LEU A 52 -31.27 -5.64 21.39
C LEU A 52 -31.72 -4.22 21.03
N HIS A 53 -31.92 -3.35 22.02
CA HIS A 53 -32.50 -2.01 21.87
C HIS A 53 -31.51 -0.87 22.17
N PHE A 54 -30.34 -1.19 22.72
CA PHE A 54 -29.25 -0.26 22.93
C PHE A 54 -28.83 0.29 21.57
N LYS A 55 -29.37 1.47 21.27
CA LYS A 55 -28.77 2.38 20.33
C LYS A 55 -27.73 3.11 21.14
N GLU A 56 -26.47 2.69 20.97
CA GLU A 56 -25.33 3.55 21.30
C GLU A 56 -25.73 4.95 20.83
N THR A 57 -25.79 5.93 21.74
CA THR A 57 -26.07 7.32 21.38
C THR A 57 -25.08 7.63 20.27
N ALA A 58 -25.56 7.58 19.03
CA ALA A 58 -24.70 7.64 17.88
C ALA A 58 -24.08 9.02 17.96
N ASN A 59 -22.83 9.06 18.43
CA ASN A 59 -22.11 10.27 18.79
C ASN A 59 -22.37 11.32 17.70
N ILE A 60 -23.23 12.30 17.99
CA ILE A 60 -23.63 13.33 17.02
C ILE A 60 -22.36 14.05 16.53
N GLU A 61 -21.33 14.13 17.40
CA GLU A 61 -19.99 14.60 17.07
C GLU A 61 -19.21 13.69 16.10
N LYS A 62 -19.26 12.35 16.24
CA LYS A 62 -18.64 11.42 15.28
C LYS A 62 -19.31 11.55 13.92
N SER A 63 -20.64 11.60 13.86
CA SER A 63 -21.40 11.81 12.62
C SER A 63 -20.97 13.11 11.92
N SER A 64 -20.86 14.21 12.67
CA SER A 64 -20.42 15.52 12.15
C SER A 64 -18.98 15.50 11.64
N LEU A 65 -18.05 14.84 12.36
CA LEU A 65 -16.66 14.66 11.93
C LEU A 65 -16.54 13.79 10.67
N PHE A 66 -17.32 12.71 10.56
CA PHE A 66 -17.40 11.90 9.36
C PHE A 66 -17.92 12.71 8.16
N GLN A 67 -18.95 13.53 8.35
CA GLN A 67 -19.46 14.42 7.30
C GLN A 67 -18.42 15.47 6.87
N LYS A 68 -17.73 16.13 7.81
CA LYS A 68 -16.67 17.09 7.49
C LYS A 68 -15.49 16.42 6.76
N GLY A 69 -15.05 15.26 7.24
CA GLY A 69 -13.97 14.49 6.62
C GLY A 69 -14.34 14.00 5.22
N PHE A 70 -15.58 13.57 5.02
CA PHE A 70 -16.08 13.15 3.70
C PHE A 70 -16.15 14.32 2.72
N LEU A 71 -16.66 15.49 3.14
CA LEU A 71 -16.68 16.69 2.31
C LEU A 71 -15.27 17.15 1.93
N PHE A 72 -14.35 17.19 2.89
CA PHE A 72 -12.97 17.56 2.64
C PHE A 72 -12.27 16.60 1.67
N MET A 73 -12.46 15.28 1.86
CA MET A 73 -12.00 14.27 0.92
C MET A 73 -12.60 14.47 -0.47
N GLY A 74 -13.91 14.74 -0.57
CA GLY A 74 -14.60 14.95 -1.84
C GLY A 74 -14.03 16.15 -2.62
N ILE A 75 -13.74 17.24 -1.92
CA ILE A 75 -13.07 18.42 -2.51
C ILE A 75 -11.68 18.03 -3.03
N LEU A 76 -10.87 17.33 -2.24
CA LEU A 76 -9.54 16.90 -2.67
C LEU A 76 -9.60 15.92 -3.85
N ALA A 77 -10.59 15.02 -3.90
CA ALA A 77 -10.79 14.08 -5.00
C ALA A 77 -11.13 14.80 -6.30
N ILE A 78 -12.01 15.81 -6.25
CA ILE A 78 -12.35 16.65 -7.40
C ILE A 78 -11.13 17.45 -7.86
N LEU A 79 -10.40 18.07 -6.93
CA LEU A 79 -9.19 18.83 -7.25
C LEU A 79 -8.10 17.94 -7.86
N ALA A 80 -7.93 16.71 -7.37
CA ALA A 80 -7.00 15.73 -7.93
C ALA A 80 -7.39 15.34 -9.36
N GLY A 81 -8.68 15.07 -9.60
CA GLY A 81 -9.20 14.78 -10.92
C GLY A 81 -9.01 15.93 -11.91
N LEU A 82 -9.36 17.16 -11.51
CA LEU A 82 -9.18 18.37 -12.33
C LEU A 82 -7.70 18.63 -12.62
N SER A 83 -6.84 18.55 -11.60
CA SER A 83 -5.41 18.79 -11.75
C SER A 83 -4.77 17.76 -12.68
N THR A 84 -5.13 16.48 -12.52
CA THR A 84 -4.64 15.40 -13.41
C THR A 84 -5.09 15.64 -14.85
N ARG A 85 -6.34 16.07 -15.08
CA ARG A 85 -6.82 16.41 -16.43
C ARG A 85 -6.04 17.57 -17.06
N ILE A 86 -5.81 18.63 -16.30
CA ILE A 86 -5.05 19.81 -16.76
C ILE A 86 -3.61 19.40 -17.09
N ILE A 87 -2.95 18.65 -16.21
CA ILE A 87 -1.59 18.16 -16.44
C ILE A 87 -1.56 17.27 -17.68
N PHE A 88 -2.52 16.36 -17.83
CA PHE A 88 -2.60 15.47 -18.99
C PHE A 88 -2.74 16.24 -20.31
N HIS A 89 -3.47 17.34 -20.33
CA HIS A 89 -3.54 18.20 -21.52
C HIS A 89 -2.17 18.74 -21.93
N PHE A 90 -1.32 19.16 -20.98
CA PHE A 90 0.05 19.59 -21.29
C PHE A 90 0.97 18.42 -21.69
N VAL A 91 0.69 17.22 -21.17
CA VAL A 91 1.41 15.99 -21.59
C VAL A 91 1.05 15.63 -23.03
N GLU A 92 -0.22 15.71 -23.43
CA GLU A 92 -0.67 15.46 -24.81
C GLU A 92 -0.02 16.42 -25.81
N GLN A 93 0.28 17.66 -25.39
CA GLN A 93 0.97 18.66 -26.21
C GLN A 93 2.50 18.50 -26.20
N GLU A 94 3.02 17.44 -25.57
CA GLU A 94 4.46 17.23 -25.35
C GLU A 94 5.15 18.44 -24.71
N ALA A 95 4.42 19.24 -23.92
CA ALA A 95 4.98 20.40 -23.22
C ALA A 95 5.67 20.01 -21.91
N ILE A 96 5.19 18.92 -21.29
CA ILE A 96 5.71 18.38 -20.03
C ILE A 96 5.77 16.86 -20.07
N ALA A 97 6.65 16.27 -19.25
CA ALA A 97 6.80 14.82 -19.20
C ALA A 97 5.58 14.12 -18.58
N PRO A 98 5.18 12.92 -19.06
CA PRO A 98 4.04 12.17 -18.51
C PRO A 98 4.10 11.88 -17.01
N ILE A 99 5.33 11.77 -16.46
CA ILE A 99 5.54 11.56 -15.03
C ILE A 99 5.00 12.70 -14.15
N ASN A 100 4.76 13.90 -14.71
CA ASN A 100 4.09 15.00 -14.02
C ASN A 100 2.67 14.63 -13.56
N LEU A 101 2.01 13.63 -14.16
CA LEU A 101 0.69 13.16 -13.72
C LEU A 101 0.68 12.73 -12.25
N ALA A 102 1.82 12.29 -11.70
CA ALA A 102 1.93 11.97 -10.28
C ALA A 102 1.59 13.19 -9.39
N PHE A 103 1.93 14.41 -9.81
CA PHE A 103 1.55 15.64 -9.11
C PHE A 103 0.05 15.94 -9.15
N GLY A 104 -0.71 15.33 -10.05
CA GLY A 104 -2.16 15.41 -10.05
C GLY A 104 -2.81 14.71 -8.85
N VAL A 105 -2.07 13.82 -8.16
CA VAL A 105 -2.61 12.98 -7.07
C VAL A 105 -1.83 13.14 -5.77
N THR A 106 -0.50 13.03 -5.81
CA THR A 106 0.32 12.92 -4.59
C THR A 106 0.23 14.12 -3.64
N PRO A 107 0.17 15.40 -4.09
CA PRO A 107 0.04 16.53 -3.18
C PRO A 107 -1.31 16.54 -2.46
N PHE A 108 -2.38 16.05 -3.11
CA PHE A 108 -3.71 15.98 -2.51
C PHE A 108 -3.81 14.87 -1.46
N ILE A 109 -3.18 13.72 -1.68
CA ILE A 109 -3.03 12.69 -0.64
C ILE A 109 -2.22 13.24 0.54
N ALA A 110 -1.11 13.94 0.28
CA ALA A 110 -0.33 14.57 1.33
C ALA A 110 -1.14 15.62 2.11
N ALA A 111 -1.92 16.47 1.42
CA ALA A 111 -2.81 17.45 2.04
C ALA A 111 -3.88 16.78 2.92
N TYR A 112 -4.44 15.65 2.48
CA TYR A 112 -5.36 14.84 3.27
C TYR A 112 -4.73 14.38 4.59
N PHE A 113 -3.49 13.85 4.55
CA PHE A 113 -2.81 13.44 5.78
C PHE A 113 -2.40 14.61 6.68
N ILE A 114 -1.97 15.73 6.11
CA ILE A 114 -1.66 16.94 6.90
C ILE A 114 -2.91 17.42 7.63
N TYR A 115 -4.07 17.42 6.98
CA TYR A 115 -5.34 17.80 7.59
C TYR A 115 -5.69 16.88 8.77
N ASN A 116 -5.49 15.57 8.62
CA ASN A 116 -5.87 14.59 9.64
C ASN A 116 -4.86 14.50 10.80
N ASN A 117 -3.57 14.70 10.54
CA ASN A 117 -2.50 14.55 11.53
C ASN A 117 -2.05 15.87 12.18
N THR A 118 -2.38 17.03 11.60
CA THR A 118 -2.00 18.39 12.07
C THR A 118 -0.51 18.53 12.46
N PRO A 119 0.44 18.26 11.54
CA PRO A 119 1.86 18.36 11.82
C PRO A 119 2.31 19.79 12.10
N LYS A 120 3.49 19.95 12.71
CA LYS A 120 4.12 21.26 12.94
C LYS A 120 4.28 22.01 11.62
N LYS A 121 4.16 23.35 11.68
CA LYS A 121 4.30 24.23 10.50
C LYS A 121 5.62 24.01 9.75
N SER A 122 6.71 23.70 10.46
CA SER A 122 8.00 23.39 9.83
C SER A 122 7.93 22.21 8.85
N ILE A 123 7.20 21.15 9.19
CA ILE A 123 7.01 19.98 8.33
C ILE A 123 6.16 20.35 7.11
N ILE A 124 5.11 21.15 7.31
CA ILE A 124 4.25 21.63 6.22
C ILE A 124 5.06 22.47 5.22
N TYR A 125 5.85 23.44 5.70
CA TYR A 125 6.71 24.25 4.84
C TYR A 125 7.78 23.43 4.13
N PHE A 126 8.37 22.45 4.83
CA PHE A 126 9.34 21.54 4.24
C PHE A 126 8.74 20.69 3.12
N LEU A 127 7.55 20.10 3.35
CA LEU A 127 6.82 19.34 2.33
C LEU A 127 6.45 20.22 1.14
N ALA A 128 5.89 21.40 1.38
CA ALA A 128 5.52 22.34 0.33
C ALA A 128 6.73 22.74 -0.52
N ALA A 129 7.86 23.09 0.12
CA ALA A 129 9.10 23.40 -0.57
C ALA A 129 9.59 22.22 -1.42
N LEU A 130 9.53 20.99 -0.89
CA LEU A 130 10.07 19.82 -1.57
C LEU A 130 9.20 19.39 -2.77
N PHE A 131 7.87 19.49 -2.67
CA PHE A 131 6.97 19.32 -3.82
C PHE A 131 7.20 20.41 -4.88
N LEU A 132 7.38 21.67 -4.48
CA LEU A 132 7.63 22.77 -5.42
C LEU A 132 8.98 22.63 -6.12
N ILE A 133 10.06 22.35 -5.37
CA ILE A 133 11.41 22.16 -5.92
C ILE A 133 11.42 20.98 -6.88
N SER A 134 10.84 19.85 -6.50
CA SER A 134 10.79 18.67 -7.36
C SER A 134 9.93 18.89 -8.61
N GLY A 135 8.79 19.58 -8.48
CA GLY A 135 7.94 19.93 -9.62
C GLY A 135 8.63 20.89 -10.58
N PHE A 136 9.26 21.95 -10.07
CA PHE A 136 10.03 22.87 -10.89
C PHE A 136 11.20 22.16 -11.58
N TYR A 137 12.01 21.42 -10.83
CA TYR A 137 13.16 20.69 -11.37
C TYR A 137 12.75 19.70 -12.47
N LEU A 138 11.70 18.90 -12.24
CA LEU A 138 11.20 17.95 -13.21
C LEU A 138 10.82 18.61 -14.55
N ASN A 139 10.26 19.81 -14.51
CA ASN A 139 9.88 20.58 -15.71
C ASN A 139 11.05 21.36 -16.33
N THR A 140 12.21 21.45 -15.67
CA THR A 140 13.45 21.95 -16.29
C THR A 140 14.22 20.87 -17.05
N LEU A 141 13.92 19.59 -16.79
CA LEU A 141 14.55 18.49 -17.51
C LEU A 141 14.09 18.47 -18.97
N PRO A 142 15.02 18.33 -19.94
CA PRO A 142 14.64 18.24 -21.34
C PRO A 142 13.80 16.98 -21.58
N LEU A 143 12.85 17.06 -22.50
CA LEU A 143 11.99 15.93 -22.89
C LEU A 143 12.71 14.92 -23.79
N ASN A 144 14.05 14.99 -23.87
CA ASN A 144 14.82 14.00 -24.58
C ASN A 144 14.96 12.75 -23.70
N TYR A 145 14.71 11.59 -24.28
CA TYR A 145 14.77 10.30 -23.59
C TYR A 145 16.21 9.82 -23.38
N LYS A 146 17.08 10.66 -22.81
CA LYS A 146 18.41 10.25 -22.36
C LYS A 146 18.29 9.30 -21.17
N ASP A 147 19.22 8.34 -21.08
CA ASP A 147 19.24 7.33 -20.02
C ASP A 147 19.17 7.94 -18.60
N SER A 148 19.88 9.05 -18.37
CA SER A 148 19.89 9.75 -17.07
C SER A 148 18.55 10.37 -16.69
N ILE A 149 17.77 10.83 -17.68
CA ILE A 149 16.46 11.46 -17.49
C ILE A 149 15.38 10.41 -17.26
N ILE A 150 15.40 9.33 -18.06
CA ILE A 150 14.52 8.18 -17.85
C ILE A 150 14.70 7.64 -16.43
N LEU A 151 15.94 7.59 -15.97
CA LEU A 151 16.26 7.11 -14.64
C LEU A 151 15.76 8.04 -13.53
N ALA A 152 15.84 9.35 -13.73
CA ALA A 152 15.22 10.33 -12.83
C ALA A 152 13.69 10.12 -12.77
N TYR A 153 13.04 9.92 -13.91
CA TYR A 153 11.60 9.64 -13.98
C TYR A 153 11.24 8.33 -13.28
N LEU A 154 12.09 7.29 -13.35
CA LEU A 154 11.86 6.01 -12.68
C LEU A 154 11.95 6.13 -11.14
N HIS A 155 12.84 6.97 -10.62
CA HIS A 155 13.01 7.17 -9.17
C HIS A 155 12.01 8.17 -8.59
N PHE A 156 11.38 8.98 -9.44
CA PHE A 156 10.45 10.03 -9.03
C PHE A 156 9.24 9.54 -8.21
N PRO A 157 8.54 8.45 -8.59
CA PRO A 157 7.44 7.90 -7.78
C PRO A 157 7.88 7.51 -6.38
N ILE A 158 9.08 6.94 -6.22
CA ILE A 158 9.64 6.53 -4.92
C ILE A 158 9.87 7.76 -4.05
N PHE A 159 10.40 8.83 -4.64
CA PHE A 159 10.61 10.10 -3.94
C PHE A 159 9.29 10.72 -3.46
N LEU A 160 8.29 10.84 -4.35
CA LEU A 160 6.96 11.37 -3.99
C LEU A 160 6.28 10.50 -2.93
N TRP A 161 6.44 9.18 -3.02
CA TRP A 161 5.94 8.25 -2.01
C TRP A 161 6.53 8.53 -0.64
N VAL A 162 7.84 8.79 -0.54
CA VAL A 162 8.47 9.19 0.73
C VAL A 162 7.95 10.55 1.25
N LEU A 163 7.64 11.50 0.37
CA LEU A 163 7.02 12.78 0.78
C LEU A 163 5.63 12.57 1.37
N VAL A 164 4.82 11.74 0.73
CA VAL A 164 3.50 11.34 1.25
C VAL A 164 3.65 10.61 2.58
N GLY A 165 4.68 9.77 2.74
CA GLY A 165 5.01 9.13 4.01
C GLY A 165 5.38 10.11 5.12
N LEU A 166 6.09 11.19 4.80
CA LEU A 166 6.35 12.26 5.76
C LEU A 166 5.06 13.02 6.14
N ALA A 167 4.16 13.27 5.19
CA ALA A 167 2.84 13.84 5.47
C ALA A 167 1.98 12.92 6.37
N PHE A 168 2.06 11.61 6.14
CA PHE A 168 1.37 10.58 6.93
C PHE A 168 1.93 10.46 8.35
N THR A 169 3.25 10.45 8.50
CA THR A 169 3.89 10.27 9.81
C THR A 169 3.92 11.56 10.64
N GLY A 170 3.86 12.72 9.99
CA GLY A 170 3.80 14.02 10.63
C GLY A 170 4.93 14.24 11.63
N ASN A 171 4.60 14.68 12.84
CA ASN A 171 5.57 14.97 13.90
C ASN A 171 6.31 13.72 14.41
N GLU A 172 5.78 12.52 14.13
CA GLU A 172 6.31 11.25 14.62
C GLU A 172 7.14 10.52 13.56
N TYR A 173 7.64 11.21 12.54
CA TYR A 173 8.46 10.63 11.47
C TYR A 173 9.70 9.87 11.97
N SER A 174 10.19 10.13 13.18
CA SER A 174 11.31 9.40 13.79
C SER A 174 10.90 8.05 14.41
N LYS A 175 9.61 7.84 14.72
CA LYS A 175 9.12 6.62 15.37
C LYS A 175 8.95 5.49 14.34
N GLY A 176 9.52 4.32 14.65
CA GLY A 176 9.40 3.12 13.81
C GLY A 176 7.96 2.63 13.66
N SER A 177 7.16 2.68 14.73
CA SER A 177 5.75 2.28 14.73
C SER A 177 4.89 3.10 13.77
N THR A 178 5.11 4.41 13.66
CA THR A 178 4.35 5.29 12.75
C THR A 178 4.74 5.03 11.30
N ARG A 179 6.02 4.72 11.03
CA ARG A 179 6.47 4.28 9.70
C ARG A 179 5.90 2.91 9.35
N LEU A 180 5.80 2.00 10.31
CA LEU A 180 5.16 0.70 10.13
C LEU A 180 3.69 0.88 9.73
N ALA A 181 2.98 1.77 10.42
CA ALA A 181 1.60 2.12 10.10
C ALA A 181 1.48 2.71 8.68
N TYR A 182 2.45 3.50 8.22
CA TYR A 182 2.48 3.98 6.84
C TYR A 182 2.63 2.85 5.82
N ILE A 183 3.53 1.89 6.05
CA ILE A 183 3.69 0.75 5.13
C ILE A 183 2.41 -0.10 5.12
N LYS A 184 1.81 -0.37 6.29
CA LYS A 184 0.53 -1.08 6.39
C LYS A 184 -0.61 -0.33 5.67
N PHE A 185 -0.66 0.99 5.82
CA PHE A 185 -1.59 1.84 5.09
C PHE A 185 -1.43 1.69 3.56
N ASN A 186 -0.19 1.76 3.03
CA ASN A 186 0.06 1.63 1.59
C ASN A 186 -0.42 0.29 1.03
N LEU A 187 -0.31 -0.76 1.84
CA LEU A 187 -0.73 -2.08 1.46
C LEU A 187 -2.26 -2.18 1.37
N GLU A 188 -2.97 -1.75 2.43
CA GLU A 188 -4.42 -1.68 2.42
C GLU A 188 -4.94 -0.74 1.31
N TYR A 189 -4.23 0.37 1.07
CA TYR A 189 -4.49 1.34 0.01
C TYR A 189 -4.38 0.73 -1.37
N CYS A 190 -3.28 0.01 -1.66
CA CYS A 190 -3.03 -0.60 -2.95
C CYS A 190 -4.11 -1.65 -3.28
N ILE A 191 -4.48 -2.49 -2.31
CA ILE A 191 -5.53 -3.51 -2.49
C ILE A 191 -6.88 -2.84 -2.77
N LEU A 192 -7.26 -1.83 -1.98
CA LEU A 192 -8.54 -1.16 -2.13
C LEU A 192 -8.61 -0.38 -3.45
N TYR A 193 -7.55 0.39 -3.76
CA TYR A 193 -7.46 1.15 -5.00
C TYR A 193 -7.49 0.23 -6.21
N ALA A 194 -6.73 -0.88 -6.21
CA ALA A 194 -6.74 -1.84 -7.31
C ALA A 194 -8.13 -2.45 -7.52
N SER A 195 -8.83 -2.84 -6.46
CA SER A 195 -10.22 -3.35 -6.54
C SER A 195 -11.19 -2.34 -7.13
N MET A 196 -11.10 -1.07 -6.70
CA MET A 196 -11.90 0.01 -7.26
C MET A 196 -11.55 0.30 -8.71
N ALA A 197 -10.26 0.32 -9.05
CA ALA A 197 -9.77 0.57 -10.40
C ALA A 197 -10.20 -0.53 -11.37
N VAL A 198 -10.13 -1.81 -10.98
CA VAL A 198 -10.67 -2.92 -11.79
C VAL A 198 -12.17 -2.74 -12.03
N SER A 199 -12.92 -2.38 -10.99
CA SER A 199 -14.36 -2.12 -11.13
C SER A 199 -14.63 -0.95 -12.09
N GLY A 200 -13.83 0.13 -12.00
CA GLY A 200 -13.88 1.27 -12.90
C GLY A 200 -13.49 0.92 -14.35
N MET A 201 -12.48 0.08 -14.54
CA MET A 201 -12.07 -0.41 -15.87
C MET A 201 -13.16 -1.25 -16.53
N VAL A 202 -13.82 -2.14 -15.79
CA VAL A 202 -14.96 -2.92 -16.31
C VAL A 202 -16.10 -1.97 -16.71
N LEU A 203 -16.44 -1.00 -15.87
CA LEU A 203 -17.46 0.00 -16.19
C LEU A 203 -17.08 0.84 -17.43
N ALA A 204 -15.82 1.27 -17.54
CA ALA A 204 -15.31 2.02 -18.68
C ALA A 204 -15.40 1.21 -19.98
N ALA A 205 -14.95 -0.05 -19.95
CA ALA A 205 -15.02 -0.95 -21.09
C ALA A 205 -16.45 -1.20 -21.55
N LEU A 206 -17.37 -1.46 -20.61
CA LEU A 206 -18.80 -1.61 -20.91
C LEU A 206 -19.39 -0.33 -21.52
N THR A 207 -19.05 0.83 -20.96
CA THR A 207 -19.55 2.12 -21.46
C THR A 207 -19.07 2.37 -22.88
N MET A 208 -17.77 2.22 -23.15
CA MET A 208 -17.23 2.39 -24.50
C MET A 208 -17.85 1.40 -25.50
N GLN A 209 -18.06 0.14 -25.09
CA GLN A 209 -18.69 -0.87 -25.93
C GLN A 209 -20.17 -0.55 -26.25
N LEU A 210 -20.93 -0.03 -25.28
CA LEU A 210 -22.33 0.37 -25.48
C LEU A 210 -22.46 1.52 -26.47
N PHE A 211 -21.61 2.54 -26.38
CA PHE A 211 -21.63 3.66 -27.34
C PHE A 211 -21.18 3.22 -28.74
N ARG A 212 -20.23 2.28 -28.81
CA ARG A 212 -19.80 1.69 -30.08
C ARG A 212 -20.92 0.93 -30.82
N PHE A 213 -21.90 0.36 -30.11
CA PHE A 213 -23.08 -0.26 -30.75
C PHE A 213 -24.03 0.74 -31.41
N VAL A 214 -23.91 2.03 -31.09
CA VAL A 214 -24.69 3.13 -31.70
C VAL A 214 -23.79 3.95 -32.64
N ASP A 215 -22.70 3.36 -33.13
CA ASP A 215 -21.70 3.97 -34.02
C ASP A 215 -21.04 5.26 -33.46
N LEU A 216 -21.00 5.42 -32.13
CA LEU A 216 -20.31 6.52 -31.47
C LEU A 216 -18.96 6.05 -30.90
N ASN A 217 -17.86 6.51 -31.49
CA ASN A 217 -16.53 6.32 -30.92
C ASN A 217 -16.23 7.43 -29.90
N ILE A 218 -16.38 7.11 -28.62
CA ILE A 218 -16.13 8.03 -27.50
C ILE A 218 -14.81 7.74 -26.76
N GLU A 219 -13.97 6.83 -27.26
CA GLU A 219 -12.82 6.28 -26.53
C GLU A 219 -11.87 7.38 -26.01
N ASP A 220 -11.35 8.22 -26.89
CA ASP A 220 -10.41 9.29 -26.53
C ASP A 220 -11.03 10.29 -25.55
N PHE A 221 -12.28 10.71 -25.83
CA PHE A 221 -13.00 11.62 -24.95
C PHE A 221 -13.22 11.00 -23.56
N TYR A 222 -13.66 9.75 -23.51
CA TYR A 222 -13.99 9.07 -22.27
C TYR A 222 -12.73 8.76 -21.45
N PHE A 223 -11.66 8.31 -22.09
CA PHE A 223 -10.39 8.05 -21.43
C PHE A 223 -9.81 9.32 -20.82
N SER A 224 -9.62 10.35 -21.65
CA SER A 224 -8.95 11.58 -21.24
C SER A 224 -9.74 12.37 -20.21
N ASN A 225 -11.08 12.36 -20.26
CA ASN A 225 -11.92 13.15 -19.35
C ASN A 225 -12.50 12.36 -18.16
N VAL A 226 -12.95 11.12 -18.37
CA VAL A 226 -13.66 10.34 -17.34
C VAL A 226 -12.73 9.38 -16.64
N VAL A 227 -11.97 8.57 -17.39
CA VAL A 227 -11.10 7.54 -16.81
C VAL A 227 -9.95 8.17 -16.02
N LEU A 228 -9.23 9.14 -16.59
CA LEU A 228 -8.13 9.80 -15.89
C LEU A 228 -8.60 10.56 -14.65
N PHE A 229 -9.70 11.31 -14.77
CA PHE A 229 -10.31 12.02 -13.63
C PHE A 229 -10.72 11.03 -12.54
N GLY A 230 -11.43 9.96 -12.93
CA GLY A 230 -11.91 8.91 -12.03
C GLY A 230 -10.75 8.20 -11.33
N ALA A 231 -9.68 7.85 -12.05
CA ALA A 231 -8.50 7.19 -11.49
C ALA A 231 -7.79 8.06 -10.44
N ALA A 232 -7.67 9.37 -10.69
CA ALA A 232 -7.09 10.33 -9.74
C ALA A 232 -8.00 10.58 -8.53
N ALA A 233 -9.31 10.75 -8.75
CA ALA A 233 -10.28 10.93 -7.67
C ALA A 233 -10.37 9.68 -6.78
N LEU A 234 -10.41 8.49 -7.37
CA LEU A 234 -10.40 7.20 -6.66
C LEU A 234 -9.15 7.04 -5.80
N ALA A 235 -8.01 7.59 -6.22
CA ALA A 235 -6.79 7.55 -5.43
C ALA A 235 -6.94 8.32 -4.10
N ILE A 236 -7.72 9.40 -4.07
CA ILE A 236 -8.01 10.14 -2.83
C ILE A 236 -9.08 9.41 -2.00
N VAL A 237 -10.13 8.90 -2.66
CA VAL A 237 -11.20 8.13 -2.02
C VAL A 237 -10.64 6.90 -1.32
N ALA A 238 -9.78 6.13 -1.99
CA ALA A 238 -9.14 4.95 -1.41
C ALA A 238 -8.29 5.31 -0.19
N ALA A 239 -7.57 6.43 -0.23
CA ALA A 239 -6.76 6.87 0.91
C ALA A 239 -7.63 7.18 2.13
N TYR A 240 -8.72 7.91 1.93
CA TYR A 240 -9.70 8.22 2.98
C TYR A 240 -10.35 6.96 3.58
N LEU A 241 -10.79 6.05 2.72
CA LEU A 241 -11.46 4.82 3.14
C LEU A 241 -10.55 3.90 3.98
N VAL A 242 -9.27 3.79 3.60
CA VAL A 242 -8.29 3.05 4.41
C VAL A 242 -8.01 3.77 5.73
N SER A 243 -7.89 5.10 5.73
CA SER A 243 -7.72 5.89 6.96
C SER A 243 -8.90 5.77 7.94
N MET A 244 -10.11 5.45 7.46
CA MET A 244 -11.27 5.14 8.31
C MET A 244 -11.20 3.75 8.96
N ASN A 245 -10.12 2.98 8.78
CA ASN A 245 -9.97 1.62 9.30
C ASN A 245 -11.07 0.65 8.83
N LEU A 246 -11.50 0.75 7.56
CA LEU A 246 -12.45 -0.20 6.99
C LEU A 246 -11.92 -1.64 7.12
N LYS A 247 -12.71 -2.51 7.75
CA LYS A 247 -12.34 -3.92 8.00
C LYS A 247 -12.11 -4.76 6.72
N LEU A 248 -12.49 -4.25 5.56
CA LEU A 248 -12.43 -4.97 4.28
C LEU A 248 -11.00 -5.37 3.89
N ALA A 249 -10.07 -4.42 3.83
CA ALA A 249 -8.69 -4.70 3.43
C ALA A 249 -7.94 -5.51 4.51
N LYS A 250 -8.15 -5.15 5.78
CA LYS A 250 -7.49 -5.77 6.94
C LYS A 250 -7.65 -7.29 7.01
N ASN A 251 -8.81 -7.80 6.59
CA ASN A 251 -9.08 -9.22 6.65
C ASN A 251 -8.45 -10.00 5.49
N ILE A 252 -8.07 -9.35 4.38
CA ILE A 252 -7.55 -10.02 3.18
C ILE A 252 -6.01 -10.00 3.19
N THR A 253 -5.43 -8.90 3.67
CA THR A 253 -3.98 -8.68 3.71
C THR A 253 -3.20 -9.88 4.26
N PRO A 254 -3.45 -10.44 5.46
CA PRO A 254 -2.70 -11.59 5.98
C PRO A 254 -2.63 -12.80 5.06
N TYR A 255 -3.72 -13.09 4.36
CA TYR A 255 -3.80 -14.25 3.47
C TYR A 255 -2.97 -14.05 2.21
N ILE A 256 -2.92 -12.83 1.67
CA ILE A 256 -2.05 -12.52 0.53
C ILE A 256 -0.58 -12.80 0.90
N ALA A 257 -0.10 -12.36 2.06
CA ALA A 257 1.28 -12.66 2.49
C ALA A 257 1.57 -14.16 2.53
N LYS A 258 0.67 -14.91 3.15
CA LYS A 258 0.81 -16.35 3.40
C LYS A 258 0.77 -17.16 2.11
N ILE A 259 0.09 -16.68 1.07
CA ILE A 259 0.02 -17.34 -0.23
C ILE A 259 1.20 -16.95 -1.13
N PHE A 260 1.54 -15.66 -1.18
CA PHE A 260 2.57 -15.18 -2.11
C PHE A 260 3.99 -15.51 -1.65
N SER A 261 4.30 -15.47 -0.34
CA SER A 261 5.67 -15.74 0.13
C SER A 261 6.19 -17.13 -0.24
N PRO A 262 5.43 -18.23 -0.02
CA PRO A 262 5.87 -19.57 -0.45
C PRO A 262 5.94 -19.70 -1.97
N LEU A 263 5.00 -19.09 -2.70
CA LEU A 263 4.96 -19.16 -4.16
C LEU A 263 6.20 -18.50 -4.80
N VAL A 264 6.58 -17.32 -4.29
CA VAL A 264 7.79 -16.62 -4.74
C VAL A 264 9.03 -17.43 -4.37
N LEU A 265 9.10 -18.00 -3.15
CA LEU A 265 10.21 -18.87 -2.73
C LEU A 265 10.40 -20.05 -3.69
N ILE A 266 9.33 -20.78 -4.00
CA ILE A 266 9.37 -21.92 -4.92
C ILE A 266 9.84 -21.48 -6.31
N THR A 267 9.29 -20.37 -6.82
CA THR A 267 9.64 -19.83 -8.14
C THR A 267 11.13 -19.49 -8.23
N LEU A 268 11.66 -18.78 -7.24
CA LEU A 268 13.08 -18.41 -7.20
C LEU A 268 13.99 -19.62 -7.03
N LEU A 269 13.57 -20.61 -6.24
CA LEU A 269 14.34 -21.82 -6.01
C LEU A 269 14.47 -22.62 -7.31
N LEU A 270 13.34 -22.86 -8.00
CA LEU A 270 13.30 -23.53 -9.30
C LEU A 270 14.11 -22.76 -10.34
N TYR A 271 14.02 -21.44 -10.34
CA TYR A 271 14.79 -20.58 -11.22
C TYR A 271 16.31 -20.75 -10.98
N LEU A 272 16.77 -20.68 -9.72
CA LEU A 272 18.17 -20.83 -9.39
C LEU A 272 18.72 -22.21 -9.80
N ILE A 273 17.97 -23.28 -9.53
CA ILE A 273 18.32 -24.65 -9.96
C ILE A 273 18.46 -24.71 -11.48
N THR A 274 17.50 -24.13 -12.21
CA THR A 274 17.50 -24.12 -13.68
C THR A 274 18.72 -23.38 -14.24
N VAL A 275 19.07 -22.21 -13.68
CA VAL A 275 20.24 -21.44 -14.10
C VAL A 275 21.53 -22.23 -13.90
N ILE A 276 21.70 -22.87 -12.72
CA ILE A 276 22.86 -23.71 -12.43
C ILE A 276 22.94 -24.89 -13.40
N TRP A 277 21.81 -25.54 -13.70
CA TRP A 277 21.76 -26.69 -14.58
C TRP A 277 22.04 -26.34 -16.05
N VAL A 278 21.49 -25.23 -16.54
CA VAL A 278 21.71 -24.76 -17.92
C VAL A 278 23.14 -24.21 -18.10
N GLY A 279 23.82 -23.82 -17.02
CA GLY A 279 25.21 -23.35 -17.04
C GLY A 279 25.42 -22.02 -17.78
N LYS A 280 24.34 -21.37 -18.23
CA LYS A 280 24.40 -20.02 -18.81
C LYS A 280 24.36 -19.01 -17.68
N ASN A 281 25.16 -17.95 -17.79
CA ASN A 281 25.12 -16.83 -16.86
C ASN A 281 24.19 -15.73 -17.41
N PRO A 282 22.90 -15.73 -17.05
CA PRO A 282 21.95 -14.72 -17.55
C PRO A 282 22.27 -13.32 -17.05
N PHE A 283 23.06 -13.17 -15.98
CA PHE A 283 23.43 -11.89 -15.37
C PHE A 283 24.34 -11.02 -16.26
N LEU A 284 24.85 -11.58 -17.36
CA LEU A 284 25.57 -10.81 -18.38
C LEU A 284 24.62 -10.05 -19.33
N ASP A 285 23.36 -10.49 -19.45
CA ASP A 285 22.36 -9.84 -20.30
C ASP A 285 21.77 -8.60 -19.60
N ARG A 286 21.70 -7.46 -20.33
CA ARG A 286 21.10 -6.22 -19.83
C ARG A 286 19.62 -6.39 -19.52
N ASN A 287 18.87 -7.07 -20.37
CA ASN A 287 17.42 -7.25 -20.21
C ASN A 287 17.13 -8.10 -18.99
N PHE A 288 17.98 -9.10 -18.74
CA PHE A 288 17.90 -9.92 -17.55
C PHE A 288 18.10 -9.11 -16.26
N LEU A 289 19.09 -8.19 -16.20
CA LEU A 289 19.32 -7.35 -15.02
C LEU A 289 18.12 -6.46 -14.67
N ILE A 290 17.37 -5.97 -15.66
CA ILE A 290 16.17 -5.15 -15.42
C ILE A 290 15.06 -6.01 -14.81
N VAL A 291 14.77 -7.17 -15.40
CA VAL A 291 13.77 -8.11 -14.87
C VAL A 291 14.18 -8.58 -13.47
N PHE A 292 15.46 -8.85 -13.26
CA PHE A 292 16.00 -9.27 -11.99
C PHE A 292 15.83 -8.20 -10.89
N ASN A 293 16.16 -6.94 -11.17
CA ASN A 293 15.92 -5.85 -10.20
C ASN A 293 14.44 -5.74 -9.83
N GLY A 294 13.54 -5.97 -10.79
CA GLY A 294 12.10 -6.03 -10.55
C GLY A 294 11.71 -7.20 -9.62
N ILE A 295 12.27 -8.39 -9.86
CA ILE A 295 12.08 -9.57 -9.00
C ILE A 295 12.59 -9.28 -7.58
N LEU A 296 13.78 -8.70 -7.44
CA LEU A 296 14.39 -8.39 -6.15
C LEU A 296 13.53 -7.41 -5.34
N LEU A 297 13.00 -6.37 -6.00
CA LEU A 297 12.05 -5.44 -5.39
C LEU A 297 10.73 -6.14 -5.00
N GLY A 298 10.25 -7.06 -5.82
CA GLY A 298 9.10 -7.91 -5.52
C GLY A 298 9.31 -8.80 -4.29
N VAL A 299 10.48 -9.43 -4.17
CA VAL A 299 10.85 -10.24 -2.99
C VAL A 299 10.91 -9.38 -1.74
N LEU A 300 11.53 -8.21 -1.82
CA LEU A 300 11.58 -7.27 -0.72
C LEU A 300 10.15 -6.87 -0.29
N ALA A 301 9.26 -6.55 -1.25
CA ALA A 301 7.88 -6.19 -0.98
C ALA A 301 7.10 -7.33 -0.28
N VAL A 302 7.21 -8.56 -0.79
CA VAL A 302 6.57 -9.74 -0.20
C VAL A 302 7.12 -10.04 1.21
N THR A 303 8.42 -9.90 1.40
CA THR A 303 9.08 -10.07 2.70
C THR A 303 8.56 -9.03 3.71
N ILE A 304 8.57 -7.75 3.33
CA ILE A 304 8.07 -6.64 4.15
C ILE A 304 6.61 -6.88 4.53
N PHE A 305 5.79 -7.27 3.56
CA PHE A 305 4.39 -7.60 3.79
C PHE A 305 4.27 -8.70 4.85
N SER A 306 4.96 -9.82 4.64
CA SER A 306 4.86 -10.99 5.50
C SER A 306 5.31 -10.71 6.93
N ILE A 307 6.30 -9.81 7.12
CA ILE A 307 6.74 -9.31 8.44
C ILE A 307 5.70 -8.41 9.11
N ILE A 308 5.02 -7.56 8.35
CA ILE A 308 4.06 -6.60 8.89
C ILE A 308 2.81 -7.33 9.41
N GLU A 309 2.43 -8.41 8.74
CA GLU A 309 1.19 -9.12 9.02
C GLU A 309 1.37 -10.39 9.85
N SER A 310 2.61 -10.74 10.21
CA SER A 310 2.86 -11.73 11.27
C SER A 310 2.43 -11.14 12.61
N ASP A 311 1.43 -11.75 13.24
CA ASP A 311 0.89 -11.31 14.52
C ASP A 311 2.01 -11.25 15.58
N SER A 312 2.14 -10.12 16.27
CA SER A 312 3.24 -9.86 17.21
C SER A 312 3.23 -10.77 18.44
N ASP A 313 2.13 -11.51 18.65
CA ASP A 313 1.87 -12.31 19.84
C ASP A 313 2.02 -13.83 19.60
N GLU A 314 2.28 -14.28 18.38
CA GLU A 314 2.45 -15.71 18.09
C GLU A 314 3.89 -16.22 18.28
N LYS A 315 3.98 -17.44 18.82
CA LYS A 315 5.20 -18.27 18.75
C LYS A 315 5.57 -18.48 17.28
N LYS A 316 6.89 -18.61 17.02
CA LYS A 316 7.50 -18.89 15.69
C LYS A 316 6.57 -19.67 14.76
N ASN A 317 6.22 -19.06 13.64
CA ASN A 317 5.32 -19.65 12.65
C ASN A 317 6.13 -20.22 11.46
N ILE A 318 5.56 -21.16 10.71
CA ILE A 318 6.17 -21.70 9.47
C ILE A 318 6.45 -20.55 8.48
N SER A 319 5.59 -19.53 8.46
CA SER A 319 5.77 -18.32 7.65
C SER A 319 7.10 -17.61 7.93
N ASP A 320 7.61 -17.63 9.17
CA ASP A 320 8.89 -17.01 9.52
C ASP A 320 10.08 -17.73 8.88
N TYR A 321 10.02 -19.06 8.82
CA TYR A 321 11.04 -19.87 8.15
C TYR A 321 11.00 -19.68 6.64
N ILE A 322 9.81 -19.56 6.06
CA ILE A 322 9.63 -19.28 4.62
C ILE A 322 10.21 -17.90 4.28
N ASN A 323 9.91 -16.87 5.08
CA ASN A 323 10.47 -15.53 4.89
C ASN A 323 12.00 -15.54 5.04
N PHE A 324 12.52 -16.24 6.05
CA PHE A 324 13.96 -16.36 6.23
C PHE A 324 14.64 -17.01 5.02
N ALA A 325 14.10 -18.12 4.52
CA ALA A 325 14.59 -18.79 3.32
C ALA A 325 14.51 -17.88 2.08
N LEU A 326 13.42 -17.12 1.95
CA LEU A 326 13.21 -16.16 0.87
C LEU A 326 14.27 -15.05 0.90
N ILE A 327 14.58 -14.50 2.08
CA ILE A 327 15.63 -13.49 2.26
C ILE A 327 17.01 -14.05 1.92
N VAL A 328 17.34 -15.27 2.38
CA VAL A 328 18.61 -15.92 2.06
C VAL A 328 18.76 -16.10 0.56
N LEU A 329 17.70 -16.58 -0.11
CA LEU A 329 17.71 -16.77 -1.55
C LEU A 329 17.84 -15.44 -2.29
N ALA A 330 17.12 -14.40 -1.86
CA ALA A 330 17.25 -13.06 -2.41
C ALA A 330 18.69 -12.53 -2.30
N LEU A 331 19.33 -12.69 -1.13
CA LEU A 331 20.71 -12.27 -0.91
C LEU A 331 21.71 -13.00 -1.81
N ILE A 332 21.52 -14.31 -2.01
CA ILE A 332 22.37 -15.08 -2.93
C ILE A 332 22.27 -14.49 -4.34
N ILE A 333 21.04 -14.29 -4.82
CA ILE A 333 20.84 -13.84 -6.21
C ILE A 333 21.30 -12.37 -6.38
N ASP A 334 21.02 -11.51 -5.41
CA ASP A 334 21.48 -10.12 -5.38
C ASP A 334 23.02 -10.03 -5.37
N SER A 335 23.69 -10.91 -4.62
CA SER A 335 25.16 -10.98 -4.63
C SER A 335 25.73 -11.35 -6.00
N VAL A 336 25.07 -12.25 -6.74
CA VAL A 336 25.44 -12.60 -8.12
C VAL A 336 25.21 -11.40 -9.05
N ALA A 337 24.09 -10.71 -8.90
CA ALA A 337 23.78 -9.53 -9.70
C ALA A 337 24.76 -8.38 -9.46
N LEU A 338 25.07 -8.08 -8.19
CA LEU A 338 26.10 -7.11 -7.81
C LEU A 338 27.45 -7.44 -8.45
N SER A 339 27.88 -8.70 -8.37
CA SER A 339 29.13 -9.15 -9.01
C SER A 339 29.12 -8.92 -10.52
N ALA A 340 28.00 -9.22 -11.20
CA ALA A 340 27.85 -8.97 -12.62
C ALA A 340 27.86 -7.48 -12.97
N ILE A 341 27.20 -6.63 -12.18
CA ILE A 341 27.19 -5.17 -12.39
C ILE A 341 28.58 -4.59 -12.19
N VAL A 342 29.31 -5.01 -11.13
CA VAL A 342 30.69 -4.58 -10.86
C VAL A 342 31.62 -5.01 -11.99
N PHE A 343 31.52 -6.26 -12.45
CA PHE A 343 32.28 -6.73 -13.62
C PHE A 343 32.02 -5.83 -14.83
N ARG A 344 30.74 -5.57 -15.14
CA ARG A 344 30.39 -4.71 -16.28
C ARG A 344 30.86 -3.26 -16.11
N LEU A 345 30.84 -2.73 -14.90
CA LEU A 345 31.35 -1.39 -14.60
C LEU A 345 32.86 -1.31 -14.86
N SER A 346 33.60 -2.36 -14.46
CA SER A 346 35.05 -2.45 -14.67
C SER A 346 35.42 -2.68 -16.14
N SER A 347 34.68 -3.51 -16.88
CA SER A 347 35.02 -3.88 -18.26
C SER A 347 34.49 -2.90 -19.30
N TYR A 348 33.30 -2.34 -19.09
CA TYR A 348 32.60 -1.52 -20.08
C TYR A 348 32.45 -0.05 -19.66
N GLY A 349 33.04 0.36 -18.53
CA GLY A 349 33.02 1.74 -18.03
C GLY A 349 31.76 2.14 -17.23
N ILE A 350 31.77 3.38 -16.74
CA ILE A 350 30.68 3.97 -15.94
C ILE A 350 29.59 4.48 -16.87
N THR A 351 28.34 4.10 -16.58
CA THR A 351 27.13 4.63 -17.25
C THR A 351 26.08 4.94 -16.19
N PRO A 352 25.14 5.88 -16.44
CA PRO A 352 24.09 6.23 -15.48
C PRO A 352 23.30 4.98 -15.04
N ASN A 353 22.89 4.17 -16.01
CA ASN A 353 22.10 2.97 -15.77
C ASN A 353 22.84 1.94 -14.88
N ARG A 354 24.14 1.71 -15.12
CA ARG A 354 24.93 0.78 -14.30
C ARG A 354 25.15 1.31 -12.90
N LEU A 355 25.40 2.61 -12.74
CA LEU A 355 25.62 3.22 -11.43
C LEU A 355 24.33 3.20 -10.59
N ALA A 356 23.18 3.48 -11.22
CA ALA A 356 21.91 3.39 -10.52
C ALA A 356 21.55 1.97 -10.13
N ALA A 357 21.71 1.01 -11.05
CA ALA A 357 21.47 -0.39 -10.77
C ALA A 357 22.36 -0.88 -9.62
N LEU A 358 23.66 -0.51 -9.62
CA LEU A 358 24.59 -0.83 -8.55
C LEU A 358 24.10 -0.27 -7.19
N GLY A 359 23.74 1.01 -7.13
CA GLY A 359 23.29 1.62 -5.88
C GLY A 359 22.01 1.00 -5.34
N VAL A 360 21.00 0.74 -6.20
CA VAL A 360 19.76 0.06 -5.80
C VAL A 360 20.04 -1.34 -5.26
N ASN A 361 20.88 -2.14 -5.93
CA ASN A 361 21.23 -3.48 -5.46
C ASN A 361 21.98 -3.41 -4.13
N ILE A 362 22.95 -2.50 -3.95
CA ILE A 362 23.66 -2.32 -2.66
C ILE A 362 22.68 -1.97 -1.53
N LEU A 363 21.73 -1.07 -1.79
CA LEU A 363 20.72 -0.67 -0.81
C LEU A 363 19.83 -1.85 -0.41
N ILE A 364 19.31 -2.57 -1.40
CA ILE A 364 18.45 -3.74 -1.14
C ILE A 364 19.25 -4.83 -0.41
N TRP A 365 20.47 -5.14 -0.87
CA TRP A 365 21.35 -6.12 -0.25
C TRP A 365 21.62 -5.80 1.23
N ALA A 366 22.01 -4.55 1.53
CA ALA A 366 22.27 -4.12 2.90
C ALA A 366 21.00 -4.18 3.77
N ASN A 367 19.85 -3.80 3.23
CA ASN A 367 18.57 -3.91 3.93
C ASN A 367 18.21 -5.38 4.20
N LEU A 368 18.33 -6.25 3.21
CA LEU A 368 18.04 -7.68 3.33
C LEU A 368 18.96 -8.36 4.35
N ILE A 369 20.24 -8.00 4.42
CA ILE A 369 21.14 -8.48 5.48
C ILE A 369 20.64 -8.05 6.85
N TRP A 370 20.24 -6.79 7.01
CA TRP A 370 19.75 -6.31 8.30
C TRP A 370 18.48 -7.06 8.70
N ILE A 371 17.52 -7.22 7.78
CA ILE A 371 16.30 -7.99 8.01
C ILE A 371 16.65 -9.45 8.35
N MET A 372 17.57 -10.09 7.62
CA MET A 372 18.04 -11.46 7.86
C MET A 372 18.63 -11.61 9.27
N LEU A 373 19.50 -10.69 9.70
CA LEU A 373 20.12 -10.72 11.01
C LEU A 373 19.08 -10.55 12.13
N SER A 374 18.09 -9.68 11.95
CA SER A 374 16.97 -9.52 12.86
C SER A 374 16.11 -10.79 12.94
N TYR A 375 15.81 -11.41 11.80
CA TYR A 375 15.08 -12.69 11.74
C TYR A 375 15.85 -13.82 12.41
N MET A 376 17.17 -13.92 12.17
CA MET A 376 18.01 -14.95 12.77
C MET A 376 18.01 -14.83 14.30
N ARG A 377 18.11 -13.60 14.84
CA ARG A 377 18.02 -13.37 16.30
C ARG A 377 16.64 -13.74 16.85
N PHE A 378 15.56 -13.42 16.13
CA PHE A 378 14.20 -13.80 16.50
C PHE A 378 14.02 -15.33 16.52
N LEU A 379 14.48 -16.03 15.48
CA LEU A 379 14.45 -17.50 15.40
C LEU A 379 15.32 -18.16 16.48
N GLN A 380 16.38 -17.49 16.94
CA GLN A 380 17.21 -17.91 18.08
C GLN A 380 16.61 -17.53 19.46
N ASN A 381 15.40 -16.98 19.53
CA ASN A 381 14.78 -16.45 20.76
C ASN A 381 15.57 -15.33 21.46
N LYS A 382 16.43 -14.61 20.72
CA LYS A 382 17.29 -13.53 21.25
C LYS A 382 16.67 -12.13 21.11
N SER A 383 15.60 -11.99 20.35
CA SER A 383 14.89 -10.72 20.13
C SER A 383 13.41 -10.95 19.88
N GLY A 384 12.59 -9.93 20.11
CA GLY A 384 11.16 -9.93 19.76
C GLY A 384 10.89 -9.58 18.28
N PRO A 385 9.64 -9.75 17.82
CA PRO A 385 9.24 -9.49 16.43
C PRO A 385 9.37 -8.00 16.04
N SER A 386 9.28 -7.10 17.01
CA SER A 386 9.49 -5.65 16.81
C SER A 386 10.85 -5.30 16.23
N THR A 387 11.89 -6.11 16.49
CA THR A 387 13.25 -5.88 15.95
C THR A 387 13.32 -6.09 14.44
N ILE A 388 12.46 -6.97 13.90
CA ILE A 388 12.36 -7.23 12.46
C ILE A 388 11.62 -6.08 11.77
N GLN A 389 10.50 -5.65 12.35
CA GLN A 389 9.71 -4.50 11.87
C GLN A 389 10.54 -3.20 11.87
N ASP A 390 11.38 -3.01 12.89
CA ASP A 390 12.32 -1.89 12.97
C ASP A 390 13.35 -1.90 11.84
N ALA A 391 13.90 -3.06 11.49
CA ALA A 391 14.88 -3.17 10.39
C ALA A 391 14.26 -2.71 9.06
N VAL A 392 13.03 -3.12 8.79
CA VAL A 392 12.27 -2.71 7.60
C VAL A 392 12.00 -1.20 7.59
N THR A 393 11.46 -0.68 8.69
CA THR A 393 10.97 0.72 8.74
C THR A 393 12.08 1.75 8.87
N LYS A 394 13.24 1.39 9.44
CA LYS A 394 14.40 2.28 9.55
C LYS A 394 15.12 2.47 8.22
N TYR A 395 15.05 1.50 7.31
CA TYR A 395 15.68 1.60 5.99
C TYR A 395 14.88 2.44 4.99
N LEU A 396 13.58 2.64 5.25
CA LEU A 396 12.67 3.35 4.36
C LEU A 396 13.17 4.75 3.91
N PRO A 397 13.66 5.64 4.81
CA PRO A 397 14.19 6.93 4.40
C PRO A 397 15.44 6.83 3.52
N VAL A 398 16.24 5.76 3.65
CA VAL A 398 17.46 5.55 2.86
C VAL A 398 17.11 5.36 1.38
N TYR A 399 16.03 4.62 1.07
CA TYR A 399 15.51 4.53 -0.30
C TYR A 399 15.07 5.88 -0.85
N GLY A 400 14.45 6.73 -0.01
CA GLY A 400 14.06 8.09 -0.37
C GLY A 400 15.25 8.99 -0.69
N PHE A 401 16.31 8.93 0.13
CA PHE A 401 17.54 9.68 -0.11
C PHE A 401 18.24 9.23 -1.40
N TRP A 402 18.28 7.93 -1.66
CA TRP A 402 18.82 7.41 -2.91
C TRP A 402 18.02 7.86 -4.12
N ALA A 403 16.69 7.78 -4.05
CA ALA A 403 15.82 8.29 -5.11
C ALA A 403 16.06 9.79 -5.37
N ALA A 404 16.13 10.60 -4.31
CA ALA A 404 16.45 12.02 -4.43
C ALA A 404 17.84 12.25 -5.09
N PHE A 405 18.86 11.51 -4.66
CA PHE A 405 20.19 11.59 -5.24
C PHE A 405 20.18 11.29 -6.74
N VAL A 406 19.53 10.20 -7.16
CA VAL A 406 19.42 9.85 -8.59
C VAL A 406 18.67 10.93 -9.36
N ILE A 407 17.54 11.43 -8.84
CA ILE A 407 16.73 12.46 -9.51
C ILE A 407 17.53 13.74 -9.74
N PHE A 408 18.18 14.28 -8.70
CA PHE A 408 18.79 15.60 -8.77
C PHE A 408 20.22 15.59 -9.30
N THR A 409 20.95 14.48 -9.17
CA THR A 409 22.38 14.43 -9.49
C THR A 409 22.69 13.78 -10.83
N PHE A 410 21.98 12.72 -11.24
CA PHE A 410 22.33 11.98 -12.46
C PHE A 410 22.11 12.79 -13.75
N PRO A 411 20.99 13.54 -13.91
CA PRO A 411 20.83 14.40 -15.09
C PRO A 411 21.88 15.49 -15.20
N ILE A 412 22.52 15.91 -14.10
CA ILE A 412 23.58 16.93 -14.10
C ILE A 412 24.93 16.33 -14.47
N ILE A 413 25.28 15.18 -13.88
CA ILE A 413 26.58 14.53 -14.07
C ILE A 413 26.70 13.90 -15.47
N PHE A 414 25.60 13.31 -15.95
CA PHE A 414 25.58 12.52 -17.18
C PHE A 414 24.76 13.18 -18.30
N ASN A 415 24.70 14.51 -18.29
CA ASN A 415 23.99 15.26 -19.33
C ASN A 415 24.68 15.15 -20.68
#